data_AF-A0A518H5K5-F1
#
_entry.id   AF-A0A518H5K5-F1
#
_cell.length_a   1.000
_cell.length_b   1.000
_cell.length_c   1.000
_cell.angle_alpha   90.00
_cell.angle_beta   90.00
_cell.angle_gamma   90.00
#
_symmetry.space_group_name_H-M   'P 1'
#
loop_
_entity.id
_entity.type
_entity.pdbx_description
1 polymer ?
#
loop_
_entity_poly.entity_id
_entity_poly.type
_entity_poly.pdbx_seq_one_letter_code
_entity_poly.pdbx_strand_id
1 'polypeptide(L)' 'MRMLHASLSEEDRRRDAAIEAAKLGHGGTESISTLLGCDPKTFRQGQHDPDHLIDGLDGRVREIGAARSGA' A
#
# COMPACT_ATOMS: atom_id res chain seq x y z
N MET A 1 -7.56 9.51 7.99
CA MET A 1 -6.99 8.42 7.17
C MET A 1 -7.48 7.02 7.56
N ARG A 2 -7.46 6.61 8.84
CA ARG A 2 -7.76 5.21 9.25
C ARG A 2 -9.08 4.60 8.73
N MET A 3 -10.20 5.34 8.74
CA MET A 3 -11.49 4.78 8.31
C MET A 3 -11.54 4.49 6.80
N LEU A 4 -10.99 5.40 5.98
CA LEU A 4 -10.87 5.21 4.54
C LEU A 4 -9.90 4.07 4.25
N HIS A 5 -8.71 4.10 4.88
CA HIS A 5 -7.71 3.04 4.76
C HIS A 5 -8.26 1.65 5.11
N ALA A 6 -9.08 1.54 6.16
CA ALA A 6 -9.71 0.28 6.53
C ALA A 6 -10.70 -0.25 5.47
N SER A 7 -11.31 0.63 4.68
CA SER A 7 -12.24 0.26 3.61
C SER A 7 -11.56 -0.13 2.28
N LEU A 8 -10.26 0.15 2.15
CA LEU A 8 -9.47 -0.15 0.95
C LEU A 8 -9.18 -1.64 0.83
N SER A 9 -8.98 -2.08 -0.42
CA SER A 9 -8.39 -3.39 -0.71
C SER A 9 -6.98 -3.51 -0.12
N GLU A 10 -6.44 -4.72 0.03
CA GLU A 10 -5.07 -4.89 0.54
C GLU A 10 -4.02 -4.23 -0.37
N GLU A 11 -4.26 -4.23 -1.69
CA GLU A 11 -3.38 -3.57 -2.65
C GLU A 11 -3.41 -2.05 -2.48
N ASP A 12 -4.61 -1.47 -2.39
CA ASP A 12 -4.80 -0.02 -2.23
C ASP A 12 -4.32 0.46 -0.86
N ARG A 13 -4.46 -0.36 0.20
CA ARG A 13 -3.90 -0.06 1.52
C ARG A 13 -2.39 0.11 1.50
N ARG A 14 -1.67 -0.69 0.69
CA ARG A 14 -0.20 -0.57 0.55
C ARG A 14 0.18 0.70 -0.21
N ARG A 15 -0.57 1.04 -1.27
CA ARG A 15 -0.37 2.29 -2.03
C ARG A 15 -0.64 3.52 -1.17
N ASP A 16 -1.78 3.57 -0.49
CA ASP A 16 -2.16 4.66 0.40
C ASP A 16 -1.12 4.86 1.50
N ALA A 17 -0.68 3.78 2.16
CA ALA A 17 0.37 3.85 3.19
C ALA A 17 1.71 4.40 2.64
N ALA A 18 2.11 4.03 1.43
CA ALA A 18 3.30 4.56 0.79
C ALA A 18 3.20 6.06 0.49
N ILE A 19 2.05 6.50 -0.03
CA ILE A 19 1.77 7.91 -0.33
C ILE A 19 1.78 8.74 0.95
N GLU A 20 1.09 8.27 2.00
CA GLU A 20 1.05 8.95 3.30
C GLU A 20 2.44 9.00 3.95
N ALA A 21 3.25 7.95 3.83
CA ALA A 21 4.62 7.94 4.32
C ALA A 21 5.53 8.91 3.53
N ALA A 22 5.35 8.99 2.21
CA ALA A 22 6.10 9.91 1.35
C ALA A 22 5.80 11.38 1.68
N LYS A 23 4.53 11.71 1.97
CA LYS A 23 4.11 13.06 2.40
C LYS A 23 4.81 13.53 3.69
N LEU A 24 5.17 12.61 4.58
CA LEU A 24 5.79 12.91 5.88
C LEU A 24 7.33 13.00 5.83
N GLY A 25 7.97 12.55 4.75
CA GLY A 25 9.43 12.60 4.61
C GLY A 25 10.18 11.62 5.54
N HIS A 26 11.28 12.08 6.15
CA HIS A 26 12.17 11.23 6.96
C HIS A 26 11.46 10.76 8.24
N GLY A 27 11.31 9.45 8.43
CA GLY A 27 10.56 8.85 9.54
C GLY A 27 9.06 8.67 9.30
N GLY A 28 8.56 9.08 8.12
CA GLY A 28 7.17 8.84 7.71
C GLY A 28 6.80 7.35 7.68
N THR A 29 7.74 6.49 7.30
CA THR A 29 7.55 5.04 7.24
C THR A 29 7.17 4.44 8.60
N GLU A 30 7.90 4.78 9.66
CA GLU A 30 7.64 4.25 11.01
C GLU A 30 6.38 4.85 11.65
N SER A 31 6.12 6.13 11.34
CA SER A 31 4.90 6.82 11.79
C SER A 31 3.66 6.14 11.19
N ILE A 32 3.68 5.87 9.89
CA ILE A 32 2.56 5.24 9.18
C ILE A 32 2.43 3.76 9.52
N SER A 33 3.53 3.01 9.68
CA SER A 33 3.46 1.60 10.10
C SER A 33 2.79 1.45 11.46
N THR A 34 3.15 2.32 12.41
CA THR A 34 2.54 2.35 13.74
C THR A 34 1.09 2.79 13.69
N LEU A 35 0.77 3.81 12.87
CA LEU A 35 -0.59 4.33 12.75
C LEU A 35 -1.55 3.32 12.10
N LEU A 36 -1.11 2.60 11.07
CA LEU A 36 -1.95 1.72 10.27
C LEU A 36 -1.79 0.23 10.63
N GLY A 37 -0.86 -0.10 11.53
CA GLY A 37 -0.57 -1.50 11.90
C GLY A 37 -0.02 -2.34 10.76
N CYS A 38 0.61 -1.71 9.76
CA CYS A 38 1.14 -2.36 8.57
C CYS A 38 2.66 -2.53 8.69
N ASP A 39 3.20 -3.65 8.20
CA ASP A 39 4.66 -3.86 8.20
C ASP A 39 5.33 -2.83 7.26
N PRO A 40 6.34 -2.06 7.71
CA PRO A 40 6.93 -0.99 6.92
C PRO A 40 7.54 -1.49 5.59
N LYS A 41 7.96 -2.75 5.50
CA LYS A 41 8.51 -3.34 4.27
C LYS A 41 7.44 -3.47 3.17
N THR A 42 6.16 -3.52 3.52
CA THR A 42 5.07 -3.68 2.53
C THR A 42 4.81 -2.45 1.67
N PHE A 43 5.24 -1.27 2.10
CA PHE A 43 5.01 -0.01 1.37
C PHE A 43 6.27 0.85 1.21
N ARG A 44 7.42 0.40 1.73
CA ARG A 44 8.71 1.09 1.61
C ARG A 44 9.15 1.32 0.16
N GLN A 45 8.91 0.35 -0.72
CA GLN A 45 9.25 0.47 -2.14
C GLN A 45 8.43 1.59 -2.81
N GLY A 46 7.13 1.64 -2.49
CA GLY A 46 6.23 2.66 -3.00
C GLY A 46 6.54 4.08 -2.52
N GLN A 47 7.16 4.21 -1.35
CA GLN A 47 7.59 5.52 -0.84
C GLN A 47 8.70 6.14 -1.71
N HIS A 48 9.57 5.31 -2.30
CA HIS A 48 10.69 5.79 -3.11
C HIS A 48 10.27 6.17 -4.53
N ASP A 49 9.19 5.57 -5.02
CA ASP A 49 8.62 5.84 -6.35
C ASP A 49 7.08 5.94 -6.26
N PRO A 50 6.57 7.07 -5.72
CA PRO A 50 5.15 7.25 -5.51
C PRO A 50 4.38 7.42 -6.82
N ASP A 51 5.02 7.93 -7.88
CA ASP A 51 4.43 8.07 -9.22
C ASP A 51 4.11 6.69 -9.82
N HIS A 52 5.01 5.71 -9.67
CA HIS A 52 4.78 4.36 -10.18
C HIS A 52 3.71 3.57 -9.40
N LEU A 53 3.29 4.04 -8.22
CA LEU A 53 2.14 3.47 -7.54
C LEU A 53 0.82 3.81 -8.25
N ILE A 54 0.77 4.92 -8.97
CA ILE A 54 -0.44 5.42 -9.63
C ILE A 54 -0.65 4.74 -10.99
N ASP A 55 0.43 4.33 -11.67
CA ASP A 55 0.43 3.66 -12.99
C ASP A 55 -0.45 2.39 -13.09
N GLY A 56 -0.90 1.83 -11.95
CA GLY A 56 -1.79 0.66 -11.89
C GLY A 56 -3.28 0.95 -11.68
N LEU A 57 -3.64 2.21 -11.42
CA LEU A 57 -5.03 2.61 -11.12
C LEU A 57 -5.90 2.74 -12.37
N ASP A 58 -5.30 2.73 -13.57
CA ASP A 58 -5.97 2.81 -14.88
C ASP A 58 -6.76 1.52 -15.28
N GLY A 59 -7.24 0.75 -14.30
CA GLY A 59 -8.23 -0.30 -14.53
C GLY A 59 -7.68 -1.71 -14.77
N ARG A 60 -6.43 -1.99 -14.38
CA ARG A 60 -5.88 -3.36 -14.40
C ARG A 60 -5.78 -3.90 -12.97
N VAL A 61 -6.91 -3.94 -12.27
CA VAL A 61 -7.04 -4.73 -11.03
C VAL A 61 -6.71 -6.17 -11.39
N ARG A 62 -5.66 -6.75 -10.79
CA ARG A 62 -5.37 -8.17 -10.99
C ARG A 62 -6.54 -8.98 -10.44
N GLU A 63 -7.06 -9.92 -11.23
CA GLU A 63 -7.82 -11.03 -10.66
C GLU A 63 -6.96 -11.71 -9.59
N ILE A 64 -7.56 -12.07 -8.46
CA ILE A 64 -6.95 -12.97 -7.49
C ILE A 64 -6.47 -14.20 -8.27
N GLY A 65 -5.16 -14.41 -8.29
CA GLY A 65 -4.58 -15.58 -8.93
C GLY A 65 -5.21 -16.83 -8.31
N ALA A 66 -5.82 -17.67 -9.15
CA ALA A 66 -6.46 -18.91 -8.75
C ALA A 66 -5.57 -19.63 -7.71
N ALA A 67 -6.11 -19.81 -6.50
CA ALA A 67 -5.48 -20.61 -5.48
C ALA A 67 -5.09 -21.95 -6.11
N ARG A 68 -3.82 -22.35 -6.01
CA ARG A 68 -3.42 -23.70 -6.37
C ARG A 68 -4.18 -24.66 -5.44
N SER A 69 -5.23 -25.30 -5.95
CA SER A 69 -5.69 -26.59 -5.40
C SER A 69 -4.56 -27.60 -5.63
N GLY A 70 -3.71 -27.74 -4.62
CA GLY A 70 -2.82 -28.89 -4.49
C GLY A 70 -3.64 -30.12 -4.12
N ALA A 71 -3.29 -31.23 -4.76
CA ALA A 71 -3.87 -32.57 -4.73
C ALA A 71 -4.14 -33.16 -3.34
#